data_AF-F7QER6-F1
#
_entry.id   AF-F7QER6-F1
#
_cell.length_a   1.000
_cell.length_b   1.000
_cell.length_c   1.000
_cell.angle_alpha   90.00
_cell.angle_beta   90.00
_cell.angle_gamma   90.00
#
_symmetry.space_group_name_H-M   'P 1'
#
loop_
_entity.id
_entity.type
_entity.pdbx_description
1 polymer ?
#
loop_
_entity_poly.entity_id
_entity_poly.type
_entity_poly.pdbx_seq_one_letter_code
_entity_poly.pdbx_strand_id
1 'polypeptide(L)'
;MFQQQIEVLQNREKVARLLRLFSSPRKRLGLTPDELLIFIAIGYLGTRVANGAIQMMPIGVIDISSLLGIPRETVRRKAIRLAGLDYILNTPKGILIKEITVWCQMLERAVA
;
A
#
# COMPACT_ATOMS: atom_id res chain seq x y z
N MET A 1 16.02 8.89 26.73
CA MET A 1 16.40 9.76 25.59
C MET A 1 17.31 9.04 24.60
N PHE A 2 18.44 8.44 25.02
CA PHE A 2 19.35 7.70 24.12
C PHE A 2 18.78 6.42 23.48
N GLN A 3 18.04 5.58 24.23
CA GLN A 3 17.46 4.36 23.64
C GLN A 3 16.42 4.64 22.55
N GLN A 4 15.64 5.70 22.71
CA GLN A 4 14.63 6.14 21.74
C GLN A 4 15.31 6.67 20.45
N GLN A 5 16.46 7.34 20.57
CA GLN A 5 17.27 7.76 19.42
C GLN A 5 17.90 6.55 18.70
N ILE A 6 18.37 5.54 19.44
CA ILE A 6 18.93 4.30 18.86
C ILE A 6 17.84 3.53 18.09
N GLU A 7 16.63 3.43 18.63
CA GLU A 7 15.50 2.79 17.94
C GLU A 7 15.13 3.53 16.64
N VAL A 8 15.10 4.88 16.66
CA VAL A 8 14.89 5.70 15.46
C VAL A 8 15.99 5.47 14.43
N LEU A 9 17.25 5.36 14.87
CA LEU A 9 18.39 5.08 13.99
C LEU A 9 18.34 3.65 13.41
N GLN A 10 17.88 2.66 14.17
CA GLN A 10 17.66 1.28 13.70
C GLN A 10 16.50 1.20 12.69
N ASN A 11 15.50 2.08 12.81
CA ASN A 11 14.41 2.18 11.85
C ASN A 11 14.80 2.91 10.55
N ARG A 12 15.98 3.55 10.47
CA ARG A 12 16.44 4.24 9.25
C ARG A 12 16.51 3.33 8.03
N GLU A 13 16.84 2.07 8.21
CA GLU A 13 16.91 1.12 7.09
C GLU A 13 15.51 0.80 6.55
N LYS A 14 14.51 0.69 7.44
CA LYS A 14 13.10 0.54 7.04
C LYS A 14 12.58 1.80 6.35
N VAL A 15 12.93 2.98 6.86
CA VAL A 15 12.58 4.26 6.23
C VAL A 15 13.26 4.41 4.88
N ALA A 16 14.54 4.07 4.76
CA ALA A 16 15.27 4.11 3.49
C ALA A 16 14.68 3.14 2.45
N ARG A 17 14.25 1.94 2.87
CA ARG A 17 13.50 0.99 2.03
C ARG A 17 12.18 1.59 1.55
N LEU A 18 11.41 2.21 2.44
CA LEU A 18 10.20 2.95 2.07
C LEU A 18 10.49 4.12 1.14
N LEU A 19 11.60 4.85 1.30
CA LEU A 19 11.96 5.95 0.41
C LEU A 19 12.38 5.46 -0.99
N ARG A 20 13.01 4.28 -1.07
CA ARG A 20 13.36 3.64 -2.35
C ARG A 20 12.14 3.25 -3.19
N LEU A 21 11.00 2.95 -2.55
CA LEU A 21 9.72 2.76 -3.24
C LEU A 21 9.30 3.97 -4.08
N PHE A 22 9.60 5.17 -3.60
CA PHE A 22 9.22 6.42 -4.26
C PHE A 22 10.22 6.88 -5.33
N SER A 23 11.44 6.31 -5.32
CA SER A 23 12.54 6.69 -6.21
C SER A 23 12.80 5.67 -7.34
N SER A 24 12.57 4.38 -7.12
CA SER A 24 12.79 3.33 -8.11
C SER A 24 11.72 3.39 -9.22
N PRO A 25 12.10 3.23 -10.50
CA PRO A 25 11.60 4.04 -11.61
C PRO A 25 10.09 3.89 -11.85
N ARG A 26 9.39 5.01 -11.61
CA ARG A 26 8.00 5.33 -12.00
C ARG A 26 7.64 4.95 -13.47
N LYS A 27 8.66 4.67 -14.29
CA LYS A 27 8.55 4.26 -15.69
C LYS A 27 8.09 2.81 -15.93
N ARG A 28 8.18 1.88 -14.97
CA ARG A 28 7.82 0.46 -15.21
C ARG A 28 6.43 0.03 -14.71
N LEU A 29 5.90 0.66 -13.66
CA LEU A 29 4.61 0.27 -13.06
C LEU A 29 3.44 1.22 -13.43
N GLY A 30 3.75 2.39 -13.97
CA GLY A 30 2.74 3.39 -14.37
C GLY A 30 2.01 4.09 -13.20
N LEU A 31 2.45 3.85 -11.95
CA LEU A 31 1.85 4.39 -10.74
C LEU A 31 2.53 5.67 -10.25
N THR A 32 1.75 6.65 -9.82
CA THR A 32 2.26 7.80 -9.06
C THR A 32 2.60 7.41 -7.61
N PRO A 33 3.45 8.17 -6.90
CA PRO A 33 3.72 7.98 -5.48
C PRO A 33 2.46 7.78 -4.62
N ASP A 34 1.44 8.63 -4.81
CA ASP A 34 0.17 8.50 -4.09
C ASP A 34 -0.59 7.21 -4.41
N GLU A 35 -0.54 6.77 -5.67
CA GLU A 35 -1.21 5.55 -6.12
C GLU A 35 -0.53 4.31 -5.52
N LEU A 36 0.80 4.32 -5.46
CA LEU A 36 1.57 3.28 -4.80
C LEU A 36 1.27 3.22 -3.30
N LEU A 37 1.21 4.37 -2.62
CA LEU A 37 0.85 4.44 -1.20
C LEU A 37 -0.55 3.88 -0.94
N ILE A 38 -1.52 4.29 -1.75
CA ILE A 38 -2.90 3.80 -1.64
C ILE A 38 -2.96 2.30 -1.92
N PHE A 39 -2.25 1.80 -2.93
CA PHE A 39 -2.20 0.38 -3.24
C PHE A 39 -1.59 -0.44 -2.09
N ILE A 40 -0.49 0.03 -1.50
CA ILE A 40 0.12 -0.60 -0.33
C ILE A 40 -0.84 -0.61 0.85
N ALA A 41 -1.50 0.53 1.14
CA ALA A 41 -2.48 0.66 2.21
C ALA A 41 -3.67 -0.30 2.06
N ILE A 42 -4.20 -0.45 0.85
CA ILE A 42 -5.31 -1.37 0.57
C ILE A 42 -4.94 -2.80 0.95
N GLY A 43 -3.76 -3.28 0.53
CA GLY A 43 -3.32 -4.63 0.89
C GLY A 43 -2.97 -4.76 2.36
N TYR A 44 -2.33 -3.76 2.98
CA TYR A 44 -2.02 -3.77 4.42
C TYR A 44 -3.28 -3.90 5.29
N LEU A 45 -4.33 -3.12 4.98
CA LEU A 45 -5.59 -3.18 5.71
C LEU A 45 -6.45 -4.39 5.32
N GLY A 46 -6.40 -4.77 4.03
CA GLY A 46 -7.28 -5.75 3.41
C GLY A 46 -6.76 -7.17 3.44
N THR A 47 -5.59 -7.43 3.98
CA THR A 47 -5.01 -8.79 4.03
C THR A 47 -4.79 -9.22 5.48
N ARG A 48 -5.11 -10.49 5.75
CA ARG A 48 -4.81 -11.12 7.03
C ARG A 48 -4.44 -12.57 6.81
N VAL A 49 -3.55 -13.10 7.65
CA VAL A 49 -3.25 -14.53 7.67
C VAL A 49 -4.19 -15.19 8.68
N ALA A 50 -4.97 -16.16 8.22
CA ALA A 50 -5.87 -16.94 9.05
C ALA A 50 -5.82 -18.41 8.61
N ASN A 51 -5.64 -19.33 9.56
CA ASN A 51 -5.53 -20.77 9.32
C ASN A 51 -4.49 -21.15 8.24
N GLY A 52 -3.35 -20.45 8.22
CA GLY A 52 -2.29 -20.70 7.24
C GLY A 52 -2.58 -20.20 5.81
N ALA A 53 -3.71 -19.53 5.58
CA ALA A 53 -4.06 -18.94 4.30
C ALA A 53 -4.15 -17.41 4.38
N ILE A 54 -3.83 -16.74 3.27
CA ILE A 54 -4.04 -15.30 3.13
C ILE A 54 -5.51 -15.07 2.78
N GLN A 55 -6.22 -14.35 3.64
CA GLN A 55 -7.58 -13.89 3.38
C GLN A 55 -7.54 -12.44 2.93
N MET A 56 -8.26 -12.14 1.85
CA MET A 56 -8.45 -10.79 1.34
C MET A 56 -9.85 -10.28 1.70
N MET A 57 -9.92 -9.04 2.15
CA MET A 57 -11.12 -8.38 2.65
C MET A 57 -11.29 -7.03 1.93
N PRO A 58 -12.51 -6.65 1.51
CA PRO A 58 -12.77 -5.31 1.02
C PRO A 58 -12.55 -4.27 2.12
N ILE A 59 -11.92 -3.14 1.77
CA ILE A 59 -11.59 -2.04 2.69
C ILE A 59 -12.26 -0.74 2.26
N GLY A 60 -12.72 0.05 3.22
CA GLY A 60 -13.36 1.33 2.97
C GLY A 60 -12.35 2.41 2.58
N VAL A 61 -12.82 3.36 1.75
CA VAL A 61 -12.08 4.60 1.44
C VAL A 61 -11.72 5.38 2.71
N ILE A 62 -12.60 5.33 3.72
CA ILE A 62 -12.40 6.02 4.99
C ILE A 62 -11.20 5.44 5.74
N ASP A 63 -11.05 4.11 5.76
CA ASP A 63 -9.95 3.44 6.45
C ASP A 63 -8.60 3.76 5.79
N ILE A 64 -8.57 3.75 4.46
CA ILE A 64 -7.37 4.12 3.68
C ILE A 64 -7.01 5.60 3.92
N SER A 65 -8.01 6.48 3.89
CA SER A 65 -7.84 7.91 4.16
C SER A 65 -7.31 8.15 5.57
N SER A 66 -7.85 7.44 6.56
CA SER A 66 -7.43 7.51 7.96
C SER A 66 -6.00 7.01 8.17
N LEU A 67 -5.63 5.90 7.51
CA LEU A 67 -4.29 5.33 7.63
C LEU A 67 -3.23 6.24 7.01
N LEU A 68 -3.51 6.79 5.82
CA LEU A 68 -2.53 7.57 5.05
C LEU A 68 -2.55 9.07 5.37
N GLY A 69 -3.56 9.56 6.09
CA GLY A 69 -3.73 10.98 6.36
C GLY A 69 -4.03 11.84 5.12
N ILE A 70 -4.56 11.24 4.05
CA ILE A 70 -4.90 11.93 2.80
C ILE A 70 -6.43 12.07 2.62
N PRO A 71 -6.93 13.11 1.91
CA PRO A 71 -8.37 13.33 1.75
C PRO A 71 -9.09 12.14 1.08
N ARG A 72 -10.31 11.84 1.54
CA ARG A 72 -11.16 10.76 0.98
C ARG A 72 -11.38 10.89 -0.52
N GLU A 73 -11.54 12.11 -1.03
CA GLU A 73 -11.70 12.35 -2.46
C GLU A 73 -10.42 12.03 -3.24
N THR A 74 -9.24 12.33 -2.68
CA THR A 74 -7.96 11.90 -3.25
C THR A 74 -7.89 10.37 -3.34
N VAL A 75 -8.26 9.67 -2.26
CA VAL A 75 -8.32 8.21 -2.26
C VAL A 75 -9.27 7.69 -3.35
N ARG A 76 -10.50 8.23 -3.46
CA ARG A 76 -11.47 7.82 -4.50
C ARG A 76 -10.91 7.99 -5.91
N ARG A 77 -10.39 9.17 -6.25
CA ARG A 77 -9.86 9.44 -7.60
C ARG A 77 -8.70 8.51 -7.94
N LYS A 78 -7.80 8.27 -6.99
CA LYS A 78 -6.66 7.37 -7.21
C LYS A 78 -7.08 5.91 -7.26
N ALA A 79 -8.08 5.48 -6.47
CA ALA A 79 -8.64 4.15 -6.53
C ALA A 79 -9.34 3.87 -7.89
N ILE A 80 -10.05 4.85 -8.46
CA ILE A 80 -10.61 4.72 -9.81
C ILE A 80 -9.50 4.45 -10.83
N ARG A 81 -8.39 5.20 -10.75
CA ARG A 81 -7.25 5.00 -11.65
C ARG A 81 -6.55 3.66 -11.43
N LEU A 82 -6.33 3.25 -10.18
CA LEU A 82 -5.76 1.94 -9.84
C LEU A 82 -6.63 0.78 -10.34
N ALA A 83 -7.96 0.92 -10.29
CA ALA A 83 -8.88 -0.05 -10.86
C ALA A 83 -8.81 -0.06 -12.40
N GLY A 84 -8.71 1.11 -13.04
CA GLY A 84 -8.49 1.20 -14.49
C GLY A 84 -7.15 0.63 -14.96
N LEU A 85 -6.16 0.56 -14.07
CA LEU A 85 -4.86 -0.11 -14.27
C LEU A 85 -4.86 -1.56 -13.80
N ASP A 86 -6.02 -2.10 -13.40
CA ASP A 86 -6.24 -3.50 -13.05
C ASP A 86 -5.51 -3.99 -11.77
N TYR A 87 -5.05 -3.09 -10.91
CA TYR A 87 -4.39 -3.45 -9.65
C TYR A 87 -5.38 -3.80 -8.52
N ILE A 88 -6.58 -3.22 -8.55
CA ILE A 88 -7.60 -3.37 -7.51
C ILE A 88 -8.98 -3.59 -8.11
N LEU A 89 -9.89 -4.13 -7.30
CA LEU A 89 -11.30 -4.22 -7.63
C LEU A 89 -12.10 -3.30 -6.71
N ASN A 90 -13.01 -2.52 -7.31
CA ASN A 90 -14.02 -1.77 -6.58
C ASN A 90 -15.26 -2.65 -6.44
N THR A 91 -15.70 -2.88 -5.20
CA THR A 91 -16.92 -3.63 -4.88
C THR A 91 -17.88 -2.77 -4.09
N PRO A 92 -19.17 -3.16 -3.99
CA PRO A 92 -20.11 -2.47 -3.12
C PRO A 92 -19.68 -2.43 -1.64
N LYS A 93 -18.83 -3.39 -1.21
CA LYS A 93 -18.33 -3.48 0.17
C LYS A 93 -17.02 -2.74 0.40
N GLY A 94 -16.41 -2.16 -0.63
CA GLY A 94 -15.12 -1.48 -0.54
C GLY A 94 -14.15 -1.90 -1.64
N ILE A 95 -12.87 -1.64 -1.40
CA ILE A 95 -11.78 -1.83 -2.34
C ILE A 95 -10.97 -3.05 -1.93
N LEU A 96 -10.64 -3.94 -2.87
CA LEU A 96 -9.73 -5.06 -2.63
C LEU A 96 -8.58 -5.08 -3.63
N ILE A 97 -7.46 -5.69 -3.21
CA ILE A 97 -6.39 -6.08 -4.13
C ILE A 97 -6.92 -7.14 -5.09
N LYS A 98 -6.66 -6.98 -6.39
CA LYS A 98 -7.08 -7.96 -7.41
C LYS A 98 -6.28 -9.26 -7.29
N GLU A 99 -4.95 -9.13 -7.24
CA GLU A 99 -4.02 -10.26 -7.16
C GLU A 99 -3.01 -10.06 -6.02
N ILE A 100 -3.09 -10.90 -4.99
CA ILE A 100 -2.20 -10.82 -3.83
C ILE A 100 -0.73 -10.98 -4.21
N THR A 101 -0.43 -11.83 -5.19
CA THR A 101 0.94 -12.07 -5.67
C THR A 101 1.56 -10.79 -6.23
N VAL A 102 0.81 -9.98 -6.97
CA VAL A 102 1.28 -8.69 -7.50
C VAL A 102 1.61 -7.72 -6.37
N TRP A 103 0.75 -7.68 -5.35
CA TRP A 103 0.97 -6.85 -4.17
C TRP A 103 2.21 -7.29 -3.38
N CYS A 104 2.37 -8.60 -3.12
CA CYS A 104 3.55 -9.14 -2.45
C CYS A 104 4.84 -8.86 -3.25
N GLN A 105 4.84 -9.09 -4.57
CA GLN A 105 5.99 -8.81 -5.42
C GLN A 105 6.35 -7.32 -5.42
N MET A 106 5.38 -6.41 -5.37
CA MET A 106 5.65 -4.98 -5.24
C MET A 106 6.34 -4.66 -3.91
N LEU A 107 5.93 -5.28 -2.81
CA LEU A 107 6.57 -5.11 -1.51
C LEU A 107 7.94 -5.80 -1.43
N GLU A 108 8.13 -6.96 -2.03
CA GLU A 108 9.44 -7.63 -2.06
C GLU A 108 10.46 -6.79 -2.83
N ARG A 109 10.08 -6.28 -4.00
CA ARG A 109 10.91 -5.36 -4.80
C ARG A 109 11.13 -4.01 -4.12
N ALA A 110 10.31 -3.67 -3.14
CA ALA A 110 10.48 -2.49 -2.30
C ALA A 110 11.56 -2.65 -1.23
N VAL A 111 11.69 -3.88 -0.74
CA VAL A 111 12.46 -4.22 0.47
C VAL A 111 13.84 -4.78 0.09
N ALA A 112 13.97 -5.38 -1.11
CA ALA A 112 15.25 -5.78 -1.71
C ALA A 112 16.09 -4.56 -2.15
#